data_AF-A0A369TLX7-F1
#
_entry.id   AF-A0A369TLX7-F1
#
_cell.length_a   1.000
_cell.length_b   1.000
_cell.length_c   1.000
_cell.angle_alpha   90.00
_cell.angle_beta   90.00
_cell.angle_gamma   90.00
#
_symmetry.space_group_name_H-M   'P 1'
#
loop_
_entity.id
_entity.type
_entity.pdbx_description
1 polymer ?
#
loop_
_entity_poly.entity_id
_entity_poly.type
_entity_poly.pdbx_seq_one_letter_code
_entity_poly.pdbx_strand_id
1 'polypeptide(L)'
;MLLAPAVENDVVASDATDTAPNAAEDGTALAAETGTETAGAHADGAIEKMDAHQLAEDRTIVRVGKMTIPVEKTNSVSYVVADFALKVESFELAERYKRVEEATRIRDSLLSAMSLAAESNVLRGVAIDSDALAALIRDLLSKEHAGIDDVMFVSLYKQDLARL
;
A
#
# COMPACT_ATOMS: atom_id res chain seq x y z
N MET A 1 -39.66 -22.97 -27.19
CA MET A 1 -39.36 -23.93 -26.11
C MET A 1 -38.42 -24.97 -26.73
N LEU A 2 -37.11 -24.80 -26.58
CA LEU A 2 -36.12 -25.72 -27.14
C LEU A 2 -35.36 -26.36 -25.97
N LEU A 3 -35.57 -27.66 -25.84
CA LEU A 3 -35.05 -28.56 -24.83
C LEU A 3 -33.69 -29.10 -25.30
N ALA A 4 -32.69 -29.13 -24.42
CA ALA A 4 -31.49 -29.95 -24.63
C ALA A 4 -31.85 -31.45 -24.61
N PRO A 5 -31.06 -32.31 -25.26
CA PRO A 5 -30.44 -33.37 -24.46
C PRO A 5 -29.06 -33.89 -24.93
N ALA A 6 -28.37 -34.43 -23.93
CA ALA A 6 -27.59 -35.68 -23.89
C ALA A 6 -26.20 -35.83 -24.54
N VAL A 7 -25.29 -36.19 -23.62
CA VAL A 7 -24.00 -36.87 -23.75
C VAL A 7 -24.13 -38.22 -24.46
N GLU A 8 -23.06 -38.66 -25.13
CA GLU A 8 -22.52 -40.05 -25.13
C GLU A 8 -21.40 -40.17 -26.17
N ASN A 9 -20.18 -40.55 -25.75
CA ASN A 9 -19.30 -41.37 -26.57
C ASN A 9 -18.32 -42.14 -25.68
N ASP A 10 -18.64 -43.40 -25.44
CA ASP A 10 -17.78 -44.43 -24.88
C ASP A 10 -17.24 -45.28 -26.03
N VAL A 11 -15.92 -45.47 -26.11
CA VAL A 11 -15.26 -46.67 -26.68
C VAL A 11 -13.90 -46.85 -25.98
N VAL A 12 -13.88 -47.80 -25.01
CA VAL A 12 -12.91 -48.89 -24.72
C VAL A 12 -11.58 -48.95 -25.51
N ALA A 13 -10.46 -49.56 -25.09
CA ALA A 13 -9.83 -50.13 -23.89
C ALA A 13 -8.51 -50.77 -24.40
N SER A 14 -7.39 -50.76 -23.66
CA SER A 14 -6.33 -51.81 -23.73
C SER A 14 -5.17 -51.57 -22.74
N ASP A 15 -5.10 -52.47 -21.76
CA ASP A 15 -3.97 -53.27 -21.26
C ASP A 15 -2.62 -52.66 -20.82
N ALA A 16 -2.19 -53.16 -19.66
CA ALA A 16 -1.01 -52.79 -18.89
C ALA A 16 0.31 -53.33 -19.49
N THR A 17 1.47 -52.73 -19.16
CA THR A 17 2.64 -53.42 -18.57
C THR A 17 3.68 -52.39 -18.08
N ASP A 18 4.15 -52.63 -16.85
CA ASP A 18 5.42 -52.28 -16.20
C ASP A 18 6.59 -51.81 -17.09
N THR A 19 7.29 -50.74 -16.66
CA THR A 19 8.76 -50.65 -16.54
C THR A 19 9.15 -49.22 -16.13
N ALA A 20 9.68 -49.04 -14.90
CA ALA A 20 10.48 -47.87 -14.56
C ALA A 20 11.91 -48.04 -15.10
N PRO A 21 12.61 -46.94 -15.45
CA PRO A 21 13.76 -46.60 -14.60
C PRO A 21 14.02 -45.08 -14.41
N ASN A 22 14.80 -44.85 -13.36
CA ASN A 22 15.46 -43.63 -12.88
C ASN A 22 16.17 -42.78 -13.96
N ALA A 23 16.16 -41.44 -13.81
CA ALA A 23 17.36 -40.56 -13.71
C ALA A 23 17.10 -39.08 -14.12
N ALA A 24 17.20 -38.21 -13.11
CA ALA A 24 18.08 -37.03 -13.02
C ALA A 24 17.91 -35.75 -13.90
N GLU A 25 17.85 -34.61 -13.17
CA GLU A 25 18.31 -33.23 -13.49
C GLU A 25 17.51 -32.47 -14.57
N ASP A 26 17.34 -31.14 -14.66
CA ASP A 26 17.84 -29.92 -14.02
C ASP A 26 16.90 -28.77 -14.50
N GLY A 27 16.84 -27.65 -13.78
CA GLY A 27 16.30 -26.36 -14.27
C GLY A 27 14.80 -26.11 -14.04
N THR A 28 14.34 -25.00 -13.48
CA THR A 28 14.88 -23.64 -13.56
C THR A 28 14.50 -22.85 -12.30
N ALA A 29 15.49 -22.51 -11.49
CA ALA A 29 15.35 -21.45 -10.50
C ALA A 29 15.28 -20.11 -11.24
N LEU A 30 14.12 -19.44 -11.19
CA LEU A 30 14.02 -18.04 -11.56
C LEU A 30 14.11 -17.20 -10.28
N ALA A 31 15.24 -16.51 -10.23
CA ALA A 31 15.69 -15.63 -9.16
C ALA A 31 14.61 -14.62 -8.78
N ALA A 32 14.25 -14.62 -7.49
CA ALA A 32 13.79 -13.41 -6.84
C ALA A 32 15.01 -12.48 -6.74
N GLU A 33 15.13 -11.57 -7.71
CA GLU A 33 16.09 -10.49 -7.67
C GLU A 33 15.73 -9.60 -6.47
N THR A 34 16.35 -9.91 -5.34
CA THR A 34 16.42 -9.05 -4.19
C THR A 34 17.34 -7.89 -4.58
N GLY A 35 16.74 -6.89 -5.22
CA GLY A 35 17.33 -5.56 -5.37
C GLY A 35 17.58 -4.99 -3.98
N THR A 36 18.71 -5.36 -3.39
CA THR A 36 19.31 -4.65 -2.27
C THR A 36 19.95 -3.42 -2.88
N GLU A 37 19.13 -2.43 -3.19
CA GLU A 37 19.62 -1.11 -3.53
C GLU A 37 20.27 -0.51 -2.29
N THR A 38 21.59 -0.46 -2.36
CA THR A 38 22.51 0.15 -1.42
C THR A 38 21.92 1.43 -0.85
N ALA A 39 21.60 1.41 0.45
CA ALA A 39 21.21 2.57 1.22
C ALA A 39 22.35 3.60 1.18
N GLY A 40 22.29 4.51 0.21
CA GLY A 40 22.97 5.78 0.29
C GLY A 40 22.50 6.49 1.55
N ALA A 41 23.44 7.07 2.28
CA ALA A 41 23.20 7.79 3.52
C ALA A 41 22.06 8.81 3.35
N HIS A 42 20.86 8.46 3.85
CA HIS A 42 19.71 9.35 3.83
C HIS A 42 19.83 10.31 5.00
N ALA A 43 19.93 11.60 4.67
CA ALA A 43 19.96 12.68 5.64
C ALA A 43 18.72 12.61 6.55
N ASP A 44 19.03 12.63 7.83
CA ASP A 44 18.18 12.40 8.99
C ASP A 44 17.01 13.41 9.05
N GLY A 45 15.81 12.87 8.93
CA GLY A 45 14.53 13.57 9.09
C GLY A 45 13.41 12.56 9.33
N ALA A 46 13.74 11.45 9.99
CA ALA A 46 12.80 10.39 10.30
C ALA A 46 11.87 10.87 11.42
N ILE A 47 10.57 10.94 11.13
CA ILE A 47 9.57 11.14 12.15
C ILE A 47 9.31 9.79 12.81
N GLU A 48 9.18 9.80 14.15
CA GLU A 48 9.03 8.62 15.00
C GLU A 48 8.10 7.58 14.36
N LYS A 49 8.60 6.34 14.26
CA LYS A 49 7.79 5.22 13.79
C LYS A 49 6.81 4.85 14.88
N MET A 50 5.54 4.84 14.55
CA MET A 50 4.50 4.42 15.48
C MET A 50 4.52 2.90 15.62
N ASP A 51 4.39 2.38 16.84
CA ASP A 51 4.45 0.93 17.10
C ASP A 51 3.32 0.20 16.35
N ALA A 52 3.70 -0.57 15.33
CA ALA A 52 2.76 -1.32 14.49
C ALA A 52 1.93 -2.36 15.26
N HIS A 53 2.38 -2.78 16.45
CA HIS A 53 1.66 -3.64 17.37
C HIS A 53 0.51 -2.89 18.06
N GLN A 54 0.76 -1.68 18.58
CA GLN A 54 -0.28 -0.86 19.21
C GLN A 54 -1.38 -0.47 18.21
N LEU A 55 -1.00 -0.19 16.96
CA LEU A 55 -1.96 0.05 15.89
C LEU A 55 -2.82 -1.17 15.53
N ALA A 56 -2.32 -2.39 15.75
CA ALA A 56 -3.04 -3.62 15.41
C ALA A 56 -4.02 -4.06 16.51
N GLU A 57 -3.81 -3.63 17.75
CA GLU A 57 -4.69 -3.92 18.88
C GLU A 57 -5.97 -3.07 18.85
N ASP A 58 -5.88 -1.84 18.35
CA ASP A 58 -7.05 -0.98 18.19
C ASP A 58 -7.82 -1.34 16.91
N ARG A 59 -9.00 -1.95 17.11
CA ARG A 59 -9.86 -2.41 16.01
C ARG A 59 -10.52 -1.27 15.24
N THR A 60 -10.43 -0.04 15.73
CA THR A 60 -10.90 1.17 15.04
C THR A 60 -9.86 1.77 14.11
N ILE A 61 -8.67 1.19 14.03
CA ILE A 61 -7.61 1.64 13.13
C ILE A 61 -7.63 0.83 11.83
N VAL A 62 -7.63 1.53 10.70
CA VAL A 62 -7.58 0.97 9.35
C VAL A 62 -6.24 1.35 8.72
N ARG A 63 -5.40 0.35 8.43
CA ARG A 63 -4.19 0.58 7.64
C ARG A 63 -4.55 0.77 6.17
N VAL A 64 -4.22 1.94 5.62
CA VAL A 64 -4.38 2.25 4.20
C VAL A 64 -3.18 1.75 3.42
N GLY A 65 -2.00 1.82 4.04
CA GLY A 65 -0.73 1.34 3.51
C GLY A 65 0.22 2.45 3.11
N LYS A 66 1.26 2.05 2.38
CA LYS A 66 2.40 2.89 2.03
C LYS A 66 2.18 3.62 0.72
N MET A 67 2.47 4.92 0.70
CA MET A 67 2.44 5.76 -0.50
C MET A 67 3.71 6.60 -0.60
N THR A 68 4.13 6.85 -1.83
CA THR A 68 5.29 7.68 -2.16
C THR A 68 4.83 8.84 -3.03
N ILE A 69 5.13 10.06 -2.60
CA ILE A 69 4.65 11.28 -3.24
C ILE A 69 5.86 12.13 -3.64
N PRO A 70 6.02 12.46 -4.93
CA PRO A 70 7.05 13.39 -5.37
C PRO A 70 6.68 14.81 -4.93
N VAL A 71 7.63 15.51 -4.33
CA VAL A 71 7.53 16.91 -3.93
C VAL A 71 8.49 17.70 -4.81
N GLU A 72 7.92 18.45 -5.74
CA GLU A 72 8.69 19.33 -6.61
C GLU A 72 9.16 20.57 -5.85
N LYS A 73 10.47 20.76 -5.82
CA LYS A 73 11.13 21.99 -5.36
C LYS A 73 11.72 22.72 -6.58
N THR A 74 12.04 23.99 -6.40
CA THR A 74 12.58 24.87 -7.46
C THR A 74 13.77 24.25 -8.22
N ASN A 75 14.63 23.47 -7.56
CA ASN A 75 15.83 22.87 -8.17
C ASN A 75 16.01 21.38 -7.87
N SER A 76 15.02 20.70 -7.26
CA SER A 76 15.18 19.31 -6.79
C SER A 76 13.84 18.60 -6.71
N VAL A 77 13.85 17.27 -6.67
CA VAL A 77 12.64 16.47 -6.38
C VAL A 77 12.93 15.68 -5.11
N SER A 78 12.14 15.92 -4.07
CA SER A 78 12.17 15.07 -2.88
C SER A 78 11.03 14.07 -2.96
N TYR A 79 11.27 12.82 -2.58
CA TYR A 79 10.23 11.81 -2.45
C TYR A 79 9.84 11.69 -0.99
N VAL A 80 8.59 11.97 -0.66
CA VAL A 80 8.04 11.72 0.68
C VAL A 80 7.42 10.34 0.67
N VAL A 81 7.87 9.50 1.59
CA VAL A 81 7.38 8.14 1.76
C VAL A 81 6.66 8.05 3.09
N ALA A 82 5.37 7.72 3.04
CA ALA A 82 4.51 7.69 4.20
C ALA A 82 3.70 6.39 4.23
N ASP A 83 3.61 5.76 5.39
CA ASP A 83 2.71 4.64 5.67
C ASP A 83 1.58 5.13 6.55
N PHE A 84 0.34 4.98 6.06
CA PHE A 84 -0.84 5.62 6.63
C PHE A 84 -1.73 4.62 7.36
N ALA A 85 -2.26 5.09 8.48
CA ALA A 85 -3.35 4.47 9.21
C ALA A 85 -4.42 5.51 9.52
N LEU A 86 -5.68 5.11 9.44
CA LEU A 86 -6.83 5.96 9.72
C LEU A 86 -7.49 5.48 11.00
N LYS A 87 -7.77 6.40 11.91
CA LYS A 87 -8.62 6.13 13.05
C LYS A 87 -10.06 6.49 12.70
N VAL A 88 -10.98 5.59 12.99
CA VAL A 88 -12.40 5.81 12.70
C VAL A 88 -13.26 5.67 13.95
N GLU A 89 -14.47 6.22 13.89
CA GLU A 89 -15.36 6.30 15.06
C GLU A 89 -15.83 4.94 15.59
N SER A 90 -15.86 3.91 14.73
CA SER A 90 -16.51 2.63 15.02
C SER A 90 -15.83 1.46 14.34
N PHE A 91 -15.83 0.31 15.01
CA PHE A 91 -15.32 -0.95 14.46
C PHE A 91 -16.05 -1.36 13.17
N GLU A 92 -17.37 -1.20 13.10
CA GLU A 92 -18.14 -1.51 11.89
C GLU A 92 -17.72 -0.66 10.69
N LEU A 93 -17.36 0.60 10.95
CA LEU A 93 -16.86 1.51 9.94
C LEU A 93 -15.43 1.13 9.52
N ALA A 94 -14.60 0.71 10.48
CA ALA A 94 -13.26 0.21 10.20
C ALA A 94 -13.30 -1.01 9.27
N GLU A 95 -14.20 -1.97 9.54
CA GLU A 95 -14.42 -3.14 8.70
C GLU A 95 -14.98 -2.79 7.33
N ARG A 96 -15.81 -1.75 7.23
CA ARG A 96 -16.31 -1.25 5.94
C ARG A 96 -15.17 -0.67 5.10
N TYR A 97 -14.32 0.14 5.69
CA TYR A 97 -13.20 0.77 4.98
C TYR A 97 -12.10 -0.21 4.60
N LYS A 98 -12.01 -1.38 5.24
CA LYS A 98 -11.15 -2.48 4.80
C LYS A 98 -11.63 -3.17 3.51
N ARG A 99 -12.89 -2.94 3.08
CA ARG A 99 -13.39 -3.50 1.82
C ARG A 99 -12.67 -2.86 0.64
N VAL A 100 -12.38 -3.65 -0.38
CA VAL A 100 -11.55 -3.24 -1.53
C VAL A 100 -12.03 -1.94 -2.18
N GLU A 101 -13.35 -1.80 -2.38
CA GLU A 101 -13.94 -0.62 -3.03
C GLU A 101 -13.72 0.66 -2.21
N GLU A 102 -14.02 0.59 -0.92
CA GLU A 102 -13.91 1.72 0.01
C GLU A 102 -12.44 2.06 0.31
N ALA A 103 -11.59 1.05 0.49
CA ALA A 103 -10.15 1.22 0.63
C ALA A 103 -9.53 1.92 -0.59
N THR A 104 -10.01 1.58 -1.80
CA THR A 104 -9.56 2.22 -3.04
C THR A 104 -9.98 3.68 -3.09
N ARG A 105 -11.22 4.01 -2.71
CA ARG A 105 -11.69 5.40 -2.63
C ARG A 105 -10.91 6.23 -1.61
N ILE A 106 -10.70 5.69 -0.41
CA ILE A 106 -9.89 6.34 0.62
C ILE A 106 -8.48 6.61 0.10
N ARG A 107 -7.86 5.60 -0.53
CA ARG A 107 -6.50 5.75 -1.06
C ARG A 107 -6.44 6.82 -2.15
N ASP A 108 -7.46 6.94 -2.98
CA ASP A 108 -7.55 7.98 -4.01
C ASP A 108 -7.69 9.38 -3.39
N SER A 109 -8.60 9.57 -2.44
CA SER A 109 -8.73 10.83 -1.69
C SER A 109 -7.44 11.17 -0.93
N LEU A 110 -6.77 10.17 -0.35
CA LEU A 110 -5.50 10.34 0.35
C LEU A 110 -4.36 10.73 -0.60
N LEU A 111 -4.31 10.14 -1.80
CA LEU A 111 -3.36 10.52 -2.85
C LEU A 111 -3.56 11.98 -3.27
N SER A 112 -4.81 12.37 -3.49
CA SER A 112 -5.19 13.75 -3.83
C SER A 112 -4.80 14.72 -2.72
N ALA A 113 -5.11 14.39 -1.46
CA ALA A 113 -4.77 15.20 -0.30
C ALA A 113 -3.25 15.37 -0.12
N MET A 114 -2.49 14.29 -0.30
CA MET A 114 -1.04 14.32 -0.24
C MET A 114 -0.41 15.09 -1.40
N SER A 115 -0.97 14.98 -2.61
CA SER A 115 -0.53 15.77 -3.76
C SER A 115 -0.70 17.26 -3.49
N LEU A 116 -1.86 17.66 -2.94
CA LEU A 116 -2.10 19.06 -2.54
C LEU A 116 -1.14 19.49 -1.42
N ALA A 117 -0.89 18.62 -0.44
CA ALA A 117 0.07 18.89 0.62
C ALA A 117 1.51 19.01 0.10
N ALA A 118 1.87 18.30 -0.99
CA ALA A 118 3.18 18.38 -1.64
C ALA A 118 3.41 19.74 -2.32
N GLU A 119 2.34 20.39 -2.77
CA GLU A 119 2.40 21.75 -3.29
C GLU A 119 2.51 22.81 -2.17
N SER A 120 2.20 22.42 -0.93
CA SER A 120 2.25 23.29 0.23
C SER A 120 3.64 23.38 0.88
N ASN A 121 3.83 24.38 1.73
CA ASN A 121 5.07 24.51 2.51
C ASN A 121 5.27 23.40 3.56
N VAL A 122 4.22 22.63 3.90
CA VAL A 122 4.27 21.55 4.91
C VAL A 122 5.25 20.44 4.50
N LEU A 123 5.35 20.13 3.21
CA LEU A 123 6.26 19.10 2.68
C LEU A 123 7.52 19.69 2.01
N ARG A 124 7.46 20.94 1.54
CA ARG A 124 8.61 21.64 0.93
C ARG A 124 9.66 22.09 1.95
N GLY A 125 9.27 22.28 3.22
CA GLY A 125 10.16 22.66 4.31
C GLY A 125 11.33 21.70 4.58
N VAL A 126 12.25 22.13 5.45
CA VAL A 126 13.41 21.33 5.88
C VAL A 126 12.96 20.18 6.78
N ALA A 127 12.04 20.46 7.71
CA ALA A 127 11.36 19.46 8.52
C ALA A 127 9.92 19.30 8.03
N ILE A 128 9.41 18.07 8.09
CA ILE A 128 7.98 17.81 7.86
C ILE A 128 7.27 17.99 9.20
N ASP A 129 6.23 18.82 9.23
CA ASP A 129 5.33 18.90 10.38
C ASP A 129 4.27 17.81 10.22
N SER A 130 4.46 16.67 10.90
CA SER A 130 3.56 15.53 10.81
C SER A 130 2.17 15.82 11.38
N ASP A 131 2.08 16.66 12.40
CA ASP A 131 0.81 16.99 13.06
C ASP A 131 -0.03 17.92 12.17
N ALA A 132 0.61 18.97 11.61
CA ALA A 132 -0.02 19.84 10.64
C ALA A 132 -0.42 19.09 9.35
N LEU A 133 0.41 18.13 8.91
CA LEU A 133 0.09 17.29 7.76
C LEU A 133 -1.09 16.35 8.05
N ALA A 134 -1.10 15.69 9.21
CA ALA A 134 -2.22 14.84 9.65
C ALA A 134 -3.52 15.64 9.70
N ALA A 135 -3.49 16.83 10.30
CA ALA A 135 -4.64 17.71 10.42
C ALA A 135 -5.16 18.18 9.05
N LEU A 136 -4.25 18.56 8.14
CA LEU A 136 -4.60 18.94 6.76
C LEU A 136 -5.26 17.78 6.01
N ILE A 137 -4.65 16.60 6.05
CA ILE A 137 -5.15 15.41 5.37
C ILE A 137 -6.50 15.00 5.95
N ARG A 138 -6.64 15.03 7.29
CA ARG A 138 -7.91 14.78 7.99
C ARG A 138 -9.01 15.73 7.53
N ASP A 139 -8.75 17.04 7.47
CA ASP A 139 -9.72 18.03 7.00
C ASP A 139 -10.19 17.71 5.57
N LEU A 140 -9.26 17.34 4.69
CA LEU A 140 -9.56 16.98 3.31
C LEU A 140 -10.38 15.69 3.22
N LEU A 141 -9.97 14.62 3.92
CA LEU A 141 -10.70 13.35 3.88
C LEU A 141 -12.07 13.44 4.54
N SER A 142 -12.22 14.22 5.62
CA SER A 142 -13.50 14.36 6.34
C SER A 142 -14.64 14.96 5.50
N LYS A 143 -14.31 15.62 4.38
CA LYS A 143 -15.29 16.17 3.42
C LYS A 143 -15.93 15.08 2.56
N GLU A 144 -15.19 14.02 2.27
CA GLU A 144 -15.62 12.95 1.37
C GLU A 144 -15.99 11.66 2.13
N HIS A 145 -15.39 11.46 3.30
CA HIS A 145 -15.48 10.23 4.08
C HIS A 145 -15.96 10.55 5.49
N ALA A 146 -17.16 10.08 5.84
CA ALA A 146 -17.72 10.26 7.17
C ALA A 146 -17.09 9.30 8.19
N GLY A 147 -16.93 9.76 9.43
CA GLY A 147 -16.49 8.91 10.54
C GLY A 147 -14.98 8.65 10.61
N ILE A 148 -14.17 9.43 9.88
CA ILE A 148 -12.72 9.52 10.11
C ILE A 148 -12.48 10.44 11.31
N ASP A 149 -11.96 9.88 12.39
CA ASP A 149 -11.60 10.61 13.59
C ASP A 149 -10.24 11.28 13.42
N ASP A 150 -9.24 10.51 12.96
CA ASP A 150 -7.85 10.95 12.89
C ASP A 150 -7.04 10.26 11.78
N VAL A 151 -5.93 10.87 11.38
CA VAL A 151 -5.01 10.37 10.36
C VAL A 151 -3.63 10.20 10.99
N MET A 152 -3.15 8.97 11.01
CA MET A 152 -1.95 8.56 11.71
C MET A 152 -0.87 8.14 10.72
N PHE A 153 0.36 8.52 10.99
CA PHE A 153 1.53 8.08 10.23
C PHE A 153 2.24 6.96 10.97
N VAL A 154 2.22 5.76 10.40
CA VAL A 154 2.99 4.61 10.94
C VAL A 154 4.48 4.84 10.70
N SER A 155 4.80 5.39 9.54
CA SER A 155 6.15 5.78 9.16
C SER A 155 6.05 6.99 8.23
N LEU A 156 6.91 7.98 8.43
CA LEU A 156 7.00 9.16 7.56
C LEU A 156 8.46 9.59 7.45
N TYR A 157 8.98 9.57 6.22
CA TYR A 157 10.35 10.03 5.96
C TYR A 157 10.47 10.69 4.59
N LYS A 158 11.50 11.52 4.45
CA LYS A 158 11.81 12.26 3.24
C LYS A 158 13.10 11.74 2.63
N GLN A 159 13.06 11.47 1.33
CA GLN A 159 14.20 11.07 0.54
C GLN A 159 14.49 12.16 -0.49
N ASP A 160 15.55 12.94 -0.27
CA ASP A 160 15.97 13.97 -1.23
C ASP A 160 16.84 13.34 -2.33
N LEU A 161 16.44 13.51 -3.59
CA LEU A 161 17.25 13.12 -4.74
C LEU A 161 17.73 14.38 -5.47
N ALA A 162 19.05 14.51 -5.59
CA ALA A 162 19.65 15.54 -6.43
C ALA A 162 19.32 15.24 -7.91
N ARG A 163 18.81 16.23 -8.66
CA ARG A 163 18.81 16.13 -10.12
C ARG A 163 20.26 16.27 -10.57
N LEU A 164 20.82 15.21 -11.15
CA LEU A 164 22.13 15.24 -11.79
C LEU A 164 22.05 15.98 -13.14
#